data_AF-A0A2D7KSR0-F1
#
_entry.id   AF-A0A2D7KSR0-F1
#
_cell.length_a   1.000
_cell.length_b   1.000
_cell.length_c   1.000
_cell.angle_alpha   90.00
_cell.angle_beta   90.00
_cell.angle_gamma   90.00
#
_symmetry.space_group_name_H-M   'P 1'
#
loop_
_entity.id
_entity.type
_entity.pdbx_description
1 polymer ?
#
loop_
_entity_poly.entity_id
_entity_poly.type
_entity_poly.pdbx_seq_one_letter_code
_entity_poly.pdbx_strand_id
1 'polypeptide(L)' 'MKLRNHPFSVEPAKPRIFEESEYEHPWYKHAKDSTQLNKPKPPSEEAVKKAQFKDKTYEWRPNARR' A
#
# COMPACT_ATOMS: atom_id res chain seq x y z
N MET A 1 15.68 12.86 12.05
CA MET A 1 15.10 13.83 12.99
C MET A 1 13.71 14.19 12.50
N LYS A 2 12.66 13.87 13.25
CA LYS A 2 11.28 14.27 12.90
C LYS A 2 11.05 15.68 13.49
N LEU A 3 10.62 16.62 12.65
CA LEU A 3 10.30 17.98 13.11
C LEU A 3 9.05 17.89 14.00
N ARG A 4 9.23 18.22 15.28
CA ARG A 4 8.10 18.38 16.21
C ARG A 4 7.24 19.55 15.68
N ASN A 5 5.93 19.33 15.61
CA ASN A 5 4.93 20.33 15.19
C ASN A 5 4.82 20.56 13.67
N HIS A 6 5.16 19.58 12.82
CA HIS A 6 4.90 19.73 11.38
C HIS A 6 3.40 19.53 11.05
N PRO A 7 2.82 20.33 10.12
CA PRO A 7 1.38 20.32 9.84
C PRO A 7 0.88 18.96 9.29
N PHE A 8 1.76 18.18 8.64
CA PHE A 8 1.45 16.81 8.19
C PHE A 8 1.50 15.72 9.30
N SER A 9 1.90 16.01 10.55
CA SER A 9 2.09 15.01 11.64
C SER A 9 1.00 15.08 12.70
N VAL A 10 0.26 16.18 12.70
CA VAL A 10 -1.01 16.25 13.41
C VAL A 10 -2.00 15.52 12.53
N GLU A 11 -2.84 14.66 13.12
CA GLU A 11 -4.01 14.05 12.47
C GLU A 11 -4.64 15.04 11.48
N PRO A 12 -5.19 14.62 10.32
CA PRO A 12 -5.73 15.54 9.33
C PRO A 12 -6.83 16.40 9.98
N ALA A 13 -6.42 17.55 10.51
CA ALA A 13 -7.29 18.44 11.24
C ALA A 13 -8.13 19.14 10.19
N LYS A 14 -9.44 18.89 10.23
CA LYS A 14 -10.40 19.56 9.35
C LYS A 14 -10.16 21.08 9.45
N PRO A 15 -9.83 21.79 8.35
CA PRO A 15 -9.54 23.20 8.44
C PRO A 15 -10.78 23.97 8.89
N ARG A 16 -10.56 25.03 9.68
CA ARG A 16 -11.59 25.84 10.34
C ARG A 16 -12.71 26.35 9.41
N ILE A 17 -12.39 26.50 8.12
CA ILE A 17 -13.31 26.91 7.05
C ILE A 17 -14.48 25.92 6.87
N PHE A 18 -14.32 24.67 7.29
CA PHE A 18 -15.36 23.64 7.22
C PHE A 18 -16.10 23.39 8.55
N GLU A 19 -15.95 24.26 9.56
CA GLU A 19 -16.67 24.13 10.84
C GLU A 19 -18.16 24.52 10.71
N GLU A 20 -18.48 25.48 9.84
CA GLU A 20 -19.84 26.01 9.62
C GLU A 20 -20.50 25.50 8.34
N SER A 21 -19.81 24.65 7.56
CA SER A 21 -20.37 24.08 6.33
C SER A 21 -20.83 22.64 6.54
N GLU A 22 -21.98 22.31 5.96
CA GLU A 22 -22.50 20.94 5.89
C GLU A 22 -21.61 20.01 5.03
N TYR A 23 -20.64 20.58 4.33
CA TYR A 23 -19.77 19.84 3.43
C TYR A 23 -18.65 19.10 4.18
N GLU A 24 -18.77 17.78 4.23
CA GLU A 24 -17.72 16.89 4.72
C GLU A 24 -16.88 16.34 3.56
N HIS A 25 -15.62 16.76 3.48
CA HIS A 25 -14.71 16.23 2.46
C HIS A 25 -14.47 14.72 2.69
N PRO A 26 -14.57 13.88 1.64
CA PRO A 26 -14.44 12.42 1.77
C PRO A 26 -13.15 11.92 2.44
N TRP A 27 -12.07 12.72 2.42
CA TRP A 27 -10.80 12.39 3.06
C TRP A 27 -10.94 12.21 4.58
N TYR A 28 -11.80 13.01 5.23
CA TYR A 28 -12.03 12.92 6.67
C TYR A 28 -12.92 11.74 7.05
N LYS A 29 -13.74 11.23 6.11
CA LYS A 29 -14.61 10.06 6.34
C LYS A 29 -13.79 8.79 6.56
N HIS A 30 -12.65 8.67 5.88
CA HIS A 30 -11.77 7.50 5.97
C HIS A 30 -10.61 7.68 6.95
N ALA A 31 -10.51 8.83 7.63
CA ALA A 31 -9.43 9.14 8.55
C ALA A 31 -9.67 8.64 9.99
N LYS A 32 -10.95 8.52 10.42
CA LYS A 32 -11.34 8.06 11.76
C LYS A 32 -11.32 6.54 11.91
N ASP A 33 -11.62 5.81 10.83
CA ASP A 33 -11.61 4.37 10.85
C ASP A 33 -10.16 3.90 10.66
N SER A 34 -9.63 3.22 11.67
CA SER A 34 -8.29 2.64 11.68
C SER A 34 -8.05 1.75 10.46
N THR A 35 -7.53 2.34 9.37
CA THR A 35 -6.60 1.80 8.37
C THR A 35 -6.75 0.34 7.94
N GLN A 36 -7.95 -0.25 7.97
CA GLN A 36 -8.23 -1.50 7.29
C GLN A 36 -8.41 -1.18 5.81
N LEU A 37 -7.29 -0.97 5.14
CA LEU A 37 -7.25 -0.98 3.69
C LEU A 37 -7.88 -2.31 3.26
N ASN A 38 -9.00 -2.27 2.56
CA ASN A 38 -9.67 -3.44 1.98
C ASN A 38 -8.76 -4.06 0.93
N LYS A 39 -7.70 -4.74 1.40
CA LYS A 39 -6.77 -5.44 0.53
C LYS A 39 -7.48 -6.68 0.00
N PRO A 40 -7.36 -6.99 -1.29
CA PRO A 40 -7.80 -8.28 -1.79
C PRO A 40 -7.09 -9.38 -1.01
N LYS A 41 -7.75 -10.54 -0.90
CA LYS A 41 -7.12 -11.72 -0.31
C LYS A 41 -5.79 -12.00 -1.04
N PRO A 42 -4.75 -12.44 -0.33
CA PRO A 42 -3.51 -12.85 -0.97
C PRO A 42 -3.78 -13.96 -2.00
N PRO A 43 -2.91 -14.10 -3.03
CA PRO A 43 -3.05 -15.16 -4.02
C PRO A 43 -3.01 -16.55 -3.35
N SER A 44 -3.79 -17.49 -3.87
CA SER A 44 -3.73 -18.88 -3.43
C SER A 44 -2.40 -19.53 -3.82
N GLU A 45 -1.98 -20.56 -3.10
CA GLU A 45 -0.73 -21.30 -3.42
C GLU A 45 -0.73 -21.85 -4.85
N GLU A 46 -1.88 -22.26 -5.36
CA GLU A 46 -2.06 -22.71 -6.73
C GLU A 46 -1.83 -21.58 -7.75
N ALA A 47 -2.33 -20.37 -7.45
CA ALA A 47 -2.12 -19.20 -8.30
C ALA A 47 -0.65 -18.80 -8.34
N VAL A 48 0.04 -18.87 -7.19
CA VAL A 48 1.49 -18.61 -7.11
C VAL A 48 2.27 -19.61 -7.95
N LYS A 49 1.97 -20.92 -7.83
CA LYS A 49 2.66 -21.97 -8.60
C LYS A 49 2.45 -21.82 -10.11
N LYS A 50 1.24 -21.45 -10.54
CA LYS A 50 0.93 -21.22 -11.97
C LYS A 50 1.59 -19.96 -12.53
N ALA A 51 1.77 -18.93 -11.69
CA ALA A 51 2.39 -17.67 -12.09
C ALA A 51 3.93 -17.73 -12.13
N GLN A 52 4.55 -18.81 -11.66
CA GLN A 52 6.01 -18.96 -11.75
C GLN A 52 6.46 -19.07 -13.20
N PHE A 53 7.27 -18.10 -13.64
CA PHE A 53 7.92 -18.18 -14.93
C PHE A 53 9.01 -19.25 -14.89
N LYS A 54 8.83 -20.29 -15.70
CA LYS A 54 9.85 -21.33 -15.92
C LYS A 54 10.45 -21.12 -17.31
N ASP A 55 11.66 -20.60 -17.34
CA ASP A 55 12.45 -20.58 -18.56
C ASP A 55 12.78 -22.02 -18.96
N LYS A 56 12.32 -22.44 -20.14
CA LYS A 56 12.58 -23.77 -20.70
C LYS A 56 13.89 -23.82 -21.50
N THR A 57 14.47 -22.66 -21.78
CA THR A 57 15.63 -22.52 -22.68
C THR A 57 16.94 -22.40 -21.92
N TYR A 58 16.89 -22.05 -20.63
CA TYR A 58 18.07 -21.85 -19.83
C TYR A 58 18.51 -23.12 -19.09
N GLU A 59 19.63 -23.67 -19.52
CA GLU A 59 20.35 -24.71 -18.77
C GLU A 59 21.51 -24.06 -18.00
N TRP A 60 21.48 -24.10 -16.67
CA TRP A 60 22.63 -23.71 -15.86
C TRP A 60 23.77 -24.71 -16.10
N ARG A 61 24.82 -24.29 -16.81
CA ARG A 61 26.04 -25.09 -17.05
C ARG A 61 27.17 -24.58 -16.14
N PRO A 62 27.34 -25.15 -14.93
CA PRO A 62 28.32 -24.66 -13.96
C PRO A 62 29.79 -24.86 -14.39
N ASN A 63 30.06 -25.73 -15.37
CA ASN A 63 31.42 -26.13 -15.77
C ASN A 63 31.68 -25.97 -17.29
N ALA A 64 31.34 -24.83 -17.90
CA ALA A 64 31.63 -24.56 -19.32
C ALA A 64 33.12 -24.26 -19.62
N ARG A 65 34.05 -24.71 -18.78
CA ARG A 65 35.51 -24.64 -18.98
C ARG A 65 36.16 -25.92 -18.45
N ARG A 66 36.27 -26.94 -19.29
CA ARG A 66 37.38 -27.90 -19.30
C ARG A 66 37.39 -28.68 -20.60
#